data_AF-A0A7L3EBY0-F1
#
_entry.id   AF-A0A7L3EBY0-F1
#
_cell.length_a   1.000
_cell.length_b   1.000
_cell.length_c   1.000
_cell.angle_alpha   90.00
_cell.angle_beta   90.00
_cell.angle_gamma   90.00
#
_symmetry.space_group_name_H-M   'P 1'
#
loop_
_entity.id
_entity.type
_entity.pdbx_description
1 polymer ?
#
loop_
_entity_poly.entity_id
_entity_poly.type
_entity_poly.pdbx_seq_one_letter_code
_entity_poly.pdbx_strand_id
1 'polypeptide(L)'
;FCPSRLLVGAPWDGNGQGDIYKCSVGGQNSSCAKANLGAAAPWLLSGAGRLGMTLTESKNGGFVVCAPLWSQECGTSVFSSGRCVRLGEDLQLLGTIAPTAQRCSTFMDIILVLDGSNSIYPWEEVQTFLQNILGRFFIGPGQTQVGVLQYGEQLVQEWALGQHPTAQLLLEAARNLTRQEGRETRTAMAIRKAWWALEVGVSEGTGTGGRTGNG
;
A
#
# COMPACT_ATOMS: atom_id res chain seq x y z
N PHE A 1 17.85 -0.79 49.08
CA PHE A 1 18.24 -1.43 47.82
C PHE A 1 17.14 -1.21 46.81
N CYS A 2 17.41 -0.49 45.71
CA CYS A 2 16.46 -0.38 44.62
C CYS A 2 16.63 -1.64 43.76
N PRO A 3 15.58 -2.46 43.52
CA PRO A 3 15.71 -3.64 42.69
C PRO A 3 16.08 -3.23 41.27
N SER A 4 17.21 -3.72 40.78
CA SER A 4 17.65 -3.48 39.40
C SER A 4 16.71 -4.22 38.44
N ARG A 5 16.33 -3.57 37.36
CA ARG A 5 15.45 -4.14 36.34
C ARG A 5 16.23 -4.21 35.04
N LEU A 6 16.23 -5.39 34.42
CA LEU A 6 16.84 -5.64 33.12
C LEU A 6 15.73 -5.76 32.08
N LEU A 7 15.87 -5.08 30.95
CA LEU A 7 14.96 -5.22 29.82
C LEU A 7 15.64 -6.08 28.75
N VAL A 8 14.95 -7.12 28.29
CA VAL A 8 15.49 -8.11 27.35
C VAL A 8 14.61 -8.14 26.11
N GLY A 9 15.22 -7.98 24.94
CA GLY A 9 14.54 -8.20 23.67
C GLY A 9 14.49 -9.69 23.32
N ALA A 10 13.33 -10.16 22.88
CA ALA A 10 13.09 -11.55 22.48
C ALA A 10 12.53 -11.57 21.04
N PRO A 11 13.37 -11.31 20.02
CA PRO A 11 12.93 -11.13 18.64
C PRO A 11 12.30 -12.37 17.98
N TRP A 12 12.48 -13.55 18.56
CA TRP A 12 11.91 -14.81 18.07
C TRP A 12 10.69 -15.30 18.86
N ASP A 13 10.24 -14.51 19.83
CA ASP A 13 9.10 -14.88 20.65
C ASP A 13 7.79 -14.98 19.83
N GLY A 14 6.93 -15.94 20.21
CA GLY A 14 5.72 -16.28 19.46
C GLY A 14 6.04 -16.92 18.11
N ASN A 15 5.36 -16.48 17.05
CA ASN A 15 5.59 -16.95 15.67
C ASN A 15 6.64 -16.09 14.93
N GLY A 16 7.69 -15.64 15.63
CA GLY A 16 8.71 -14.74 15.06
C GLY A 16 8.32 -13.26 14.97
N GLN A 17 7.23 -12.86 15.63
CA GLN A 17 6.83 -11.45 15.75
C GLN A 17 7.76 -10.68 16.71
N GLY A 18 8.24 -11.38 17.74
CA GLY A 18 9.12 -10.83 18.77
C GLY A 18 8.38 -10.01 19.83
N ASP A 19 8.97 -9.93 21.02
CA ASP A 19 8.48 -9.10 22.13
C ASP A 19 9.65 -8.69 23.04
N ILE A 20 9.36 -8.03 24.16
CA ILE A 20 10.32 -7.72 25.20
C ILE A 20 9.89 -8.28 26.56
N TYR A 21 10.88 -8.50 27.42
CA TYR A 21 10.72 -9.06 28.75
C TYR A 21 11.37 -8.16 29.80
N LYS A 22 10.64 -7.90 30.89
CA LYS A 22 11.13 -7.16 32.05
C LYS A 22 11.56 -8.15 33.13
N CYS A 23 12.85 -8.18 33.41
CA CYS A 23 13.46 -9.09 34.36
C CYS A 23 13.86 -8.38 35.65
N SER A 24 13.49 -8.94 36.79
CA SER A 24 13.94 -8.46 38.11
C SER A 24 15.31 -9.07 38.42
N VAL A 25 16.30 -8.24 38.72
CA VAL A 25 17.69 -8.64 38.99
C VAL A 25 18.10 -8.14 40.38
N GLY A 26 18.64 -9.02 41.22
CA GLY A 26 19.13 -8.67 42.56
C GLY A 26 18.41 -9.31 43.75
N GLY A 27 17.50 -10.26 43.53
CA GLY A 27 16.97 -11.18 44.55
C GLY A 27 17.45 -12.62 44.33
N GLN A 28 17.25 -13.52 45.31
CA GLN A 28 17.59 -14.95 45.14
C GLN A 28 16.87 -15.64 43.98
N ASN A 29 15.73 -15.08 43.53
CA ASN A 29 14.98 -15.54 42.35
C ASN A 29 14.87 -14.41 41.31
N SER A 30 15.52 -14.57 40.16
CA SER A 30 15.28 -13.72 38.99
C SER A 30 14.04 -14.20 38.24
N SER A 31 13.10 -13.30 37.96
CA SER A 31 11.91 -13.59 37.14
C SER A 31 11.79 -12.57 36.01
N CYS A 32 11.28 -13.02 34.87
CA CYS A 32 11.04 -12.19 33.70
C CYS A 32 9.55 -12.22 33.34
N ALA A 33 8.95 -11.05 33.18
CA ALA A 33 7.57 -10.89 32.74
C ALA A 33 7.55 -10.35 31.30
N LYS A 34 6.74 -10.98 30.45
CA LYS A 34 6.53 -10.54 29.06
C LYS A 34 5.73 -9.24 29.03
N ALA A 35 6.13 -8.30 28.17
CA ALA A 35 5.46 -7.01 28.04
C ALA A 35 4.15 -7.06 27.22
N ASN A 36 3.95 -8.07 26.38
CA ASN A 36 2.75 -8.28 25.56
C ASN A 36 2.41 -7.09 24.65
N LEU A 37 3.43 -6.49 24.04
CA LEU A 37 3.25 -5.29 23.20
C LEU A 37 2.40 -5.53 21.95
N GLY A 38 2.32 -6.78 21.48
CA GLY A 38 1.46 -7.16 20.36
C GLY A 38 -0.02 -6.83 20.58
N ALA A 39 -0.51 -6.84 21.83
CA ALA A 39 -1.89 -6.46 22.13
C ALA A 39 -2.13 -4.94 22.05
N ALA A 40 -1.10 -4.13 22.32
CA ALA A 40 -1.19 -2.68 22.35
C ALA A 40 -1.01 -2.02 20.97
N ALA A 41 -0.36 -2.73 20.02
CA ALA A 41 -0.17 -2.25 18.66
C ALA A 41 -0.39 -3.40 17.65
N PRO A 42 -1.61 -3.53 17.08
CA PRO A 42 -1.97 -4.64 16.19
C PRO A 42 -1.06 -4.79 14.96
N TRP A 43 -0.45 -3.71 14.46
CA TRP A 43 0.52 -3.77 13.36
C TRP A 43 1.81 -4.52 13.71
N LEU A 44 2.12 -4.68 15.00
CA LEU A 44 3.22 -5.55 15.48
C LEU A 44 2.90 -7.03 15.26
N LEU A 45 1.63 -7.40 15.17
CA LEU A 45 1.18 -8.77 14.91
C LEU A 45 1.17 -9.09 13.40
N SER A 46 1.04 -8.06 12.56
CA SER A 46 0.80 -8.21 11.12
C SER A 46 2.06 -8.43 10.26
N GLY A 47 3.23 -8.67 10.85
CA GLY A 47 4.45 -8.94 10.10
C GLY A 47 5.55 -9.60 10.93
N ALA A 48 6.47 -10.30 10.27
CA ALA A 48 7.66 -10.91 10.87
C ALA A 48 8.72 -9.85 11.24
N GLY A 49 8.32 -8.82 11.99
CA GLY A 49 9.15 -7.66 12.28
C GLY A 49 10.28 -7.93 13.26
N ARG A 50 10.20 -9.04 14.02
CA ARG A 50 11.15 -9.43 15.06
C ARG A 50 11.42 -8.28 16.05
N LEU A 51 10.35 -7.82 16.69
CA LEU A 51 10.40 -6.76 17.69
C LEU A 51 11.35 -7.15 18.83
N GLY A 52 12.19 -6.22 19.27
CA GLY A 52 13.17 -6.48 20.32
C GLY A 52 14.55 -6.86 19.79
N MET A 53 14.80 -6.83 18.48
CA MET A 53 16.16 -6.93 17.93
C MET A 53 17.04 -5.72 18.29
N THR A 54 16.42 -4.55 18.51
CA THR A 54 17.14 -3.36 18.95
C THR A 54 16.37 -2.68 20.07
N LEU A 55 17.10 -2.35 21.13
CA LEU A 55 16.57 -1.75 22.35
C LEU A 55 17.47 -0.57 22.73
N THR A 56 16.89 0.57 23.05
CA THR A 56 17.62 1.72 23.56
C THR A 56 16.80 2.51 24.57
N GLU A 57 17.45 3.25 25.44
CA GLU A 57 16.80 4.15 26.40
C GLU A 57 16.34 5.43 25.70
N SER A 58 15.19 5.97 26.08
CA SER A 58 14.72 7.25 25.57
C SER A 58 15.27 8.41 26.41
N LYS A 59 15.67 9.50 25.76
CA LYS A 59 16.17 10.71 26.45
C LYS A 59 15.17 11.34 27.41
N ASN A 60 13.88 11.07 27.26
CA ASN A 60 12.80 11.61 28.09
C ASN A 60 12.31 10.59 29.15
N GLY A 61 13.11 9.55 29.43
CA GLY A 61 12.68 8.41 30.23
C GLY A 61 11.95 7.34 29.42
N GLY A 62 11.99 6.09 29.90
CA GLY A 62 11.44 4.94 29.19
C GLY A 62 12.36 4.41 28.08
N PHE A 63 11.77 3.72 27.10
CA PHE A 63 12.52 2.86 26.18
C PHE A 63 12.04 3.03 24.73
N VAL A 64 12.93 2.74 23.78
CA VAL A 64 12.59 2.57 22.38
C VAL A 64 12.96 1.16 21.96
N VAL A 65 12.00 0.47 21.36
CA VAL A 65 12.15 -0.92 20.91
C VAL A 65 11.86 -0.97 19.43
N CYS A 66 12.76 -1.57 18.66
CA CYS A 66 12.65 -1.62 17.21
C CYS A 66 12.57 -3.04 16.66
N ALA A 67 11.90 -3.11 15.52
CA ALA A 67 11.70 -4.23 14.62
C ALA A 67 12.30 -3.85 13.25
N PRO A 68 13.64 -3.89 13.07
CA PRO A 68 14.27 -3.39 11.84
C PRO A 68 13.97 -4.25 10.60
N LEU A 69 13.55 -5.50 10.77
CA LEU A 69 13.12 -6.36 9.65
C LEU A 69 11.62 -6.26 9.37
N TRP A 70 10.91 -5.34 10.01
CA TRP A 70 9.53 -5.09 9.65
C TRP A 70 9.46 -4.59 8.20
N SER A 71 8.74 -5.34 7.37
CA SER A 71 8.53 -5.06 5.97
C SER A 71 7.05 -4.89 5.67
N GLN A 72 6.78 -4.11 4.62
CA GLN A 72 5.44 -3.89 4.11
C GLN A 72 5.42 -4.28 2.64
N GLU A 73 4.40 -5.02 2.25
CA GLU A 73 4.14 -5.34 0.86
C GLU A 73 3.46 -4.15 0.19
N CYS A 74 4.11 -3.64 -0.85
CA CYS A 74 3.56 -2.72 -1.81
C CYS A 74 3.57 -3.43 -3.18
N GLY A 75 2.59 -4.29 -3.40
CA GLY A 75 2.16 -4.76 -4.71
C GLY A 75 2.86 -6.07 -4.92
N THR A 76 3.77 -6.09 -5.88
CA THR A 76 4.77 -7.17 -5.99
C THR A 76 6.08 -6.85 -5.29
N SER A 77 6.21 -5.66 -4.67
CA SER A 77 7.44 -5.21 -4.02
C SER A 77 7.32 -5.26 -2.49
N VAL A 78 8.43 -5.56 -1.83
CA VAL A 78 8.52 -5.59 -0.36
C VAL A 78 9.45 -4.46 0.10
N PHE A 79 8.95 -3.58 0.94
CA PHE A 79 9.72 -2.44 1.49
C PHE A 79 10.01 -2.66 2.98
N SER A 80 11.27 -2.89 3.30
CA SER A 80 11.75 -3.00 4.68
C SER A 80 12.13 -1.62 5.21
N SER A 81 11.19 -0.95 5.88
CA SER A 81 11.44 0.35 6.50
C SER A 81 11.87 0.24 7.96
N GLY A 82 11.56 -0.89 8.62
CA GLY A 82 11.69 -1.03 10.06
C GLY A 82 10.70 -0.16 10.82
N ARG A 83 10.28 -0.61 11.99
CA ARG A 83 9.40 0.17 12.87
C ARG A 83 9.89 0.11 14.30
N CYS A 84 9.67 1.18 15.05
CA CYS A 84 9.96 1.21 16.47
C CYS A 84 8.75 1.66 17.27
N VAL A 85 8.72 1.30 18.54
CA VAL A 85 7.76 1.77 19.54
C VAL A 85 8.50 2.52 20.63
N ARG A 86 7.90 3.62 21.09
CA ARG A 86 8.33 4.32 22.31
C ARG A 86 7.47 3.83 23.46
N LEU A 87 8.12 3.45 24.54
CA LEU A 87 7.51 2.93 25.75
C LEU A 87 7.84 3.82 26.94
N GLY A 88 6.91 3.94 27.88
CA GLY A 88 7.17 4.52 29.20
C GLY A 88 8.01 3.61 30.08
N GLU A 89 8.34 4.07 31.29
CA GLU A 89 9.07 3.29 32.30
C GLU A 89 8.27 2.07 32.81
N ASP A 90 6.95 2.17 32.72
CA ASP A 90 5.97 1.12 33.00
C ASP A 90 5.74 0.18 31.81
N LEU A 91 6.44 0.40 30.70
CA LEU A 91 6.30 -0.30 29.41
C LEU A 91 4.96 -0.07 28.71
N GLN A 92 4.22 0.99 29.06
CA GLN A 92 3.05 1.40 28.26
C GLN A 92 3.48 2.02 26.94
N LEU A 93 2.74 1.72 25.88
CA LEU A 93 2.98 2.25 24.54
C LEU A 93 2.66 3.75 24.49
N LEU A 94 3.68 4.58 24.30
CA LEU A 94 3.55 6.03 24.17
C LEU A 94 3.43 6.47 22.70
N GLY A 95 3.94 5.68 21.76
CA GLY A 95 3.84 6.00 20.34
C GLY A 95 4.63 5.07 19.43
N THR A 96 4.42 5.21 18.12
CA THR A 96 5.13 4.47 17.07
C THR A 96 6.06 5.41 16.30
N ILE A 97 7.23 4.94 15.94
CA ILE A 97 8.26 5.65 15.19
C ILE A 97 8.53 4.85 13.92
N ALA A 98 8.22 5.43 12.77
CA ALA A 98 8.46 4.81 11.46
C ALA A 98 8.78 5.90 10.42
N PRO A 99 9.94 6.58 10.54
CA PRO A 99 10.26 7.77 9.74
C PRO A 99 10.46 7.44 8.25
N THR A 100 10.92 6.22 7.97
CA THR A 100 11.12 5.65 6.63
C THR A 100 9.92 4.84 6.14
N ALA A 101 8.82 4.80 6.89
CA ALA A 101 7.62 4.11 6.43
C ALA A 101 7.04 4.87 5.23
N GLN A 102 7.36 4.37 4.04
CA GLN A 102 6.76 4.82 2.81
C GLN A 102 5.31 4.35 2.80
N ARG A 103 4.36 5.28 2.64
CA ARG A 103 3.01 4.89 2.22
C ARG A 103 3.17 4.26 0.83
N CYS A 104 2.55 3.10 0.56
CA CYS A 104 2.53 2.55 -0.81
C CYS A 104 1.82 3.56 -1.71
N SER A 105 2.57 4.48 -2.29
CA SER A 105 2.04 5.64 -2.98
C SER A 105 2.44 5.55 -4.45
N THR A 106 1.85 4.59 -5.14
CA THR A 106 1.94 4.49 -6.60
C THR A 106 0.88 5.40 -7.19
N PHE A 107 1.10 6.71 -7.13
CA PHE A 107 0.28 7.68 -7.86
C PHE A 107 0.65 7.60 -9.34
N MET A 108 -0.21 6.98 -10.12
CA MET A 108 0.00 6.86 -11.56
C MET A 108 -1.35 6.88 -12.25
N ASP A 109 -1.46 7.71 -13.27
CA ASP A 109 -2.59 7.71 -14.17
C ASP A 109 -2.21 6.89 -15.40
N ILE A 110 -2.97 5.84 -15.66
CA ILE A 110 -2.72 4.92 -16.77
C ILE A 110 -3.92 4.97 -17.71
N ILE A 111 -3.69 5.31 -18.97
CA ILE A 111 -4.68 5.12 -20.04
C ILE A 111 -4.26 3.92 -20.88
N LEU A 112 -5.06 2.85 -20.85
CA LEU A 112 -4.87 1.72 -21.76
C LEU A 112 -5.64 1.97 -23.05
N VAL A 113 -4.96 1.83 -24.17
CA VAL A 113 -5.51 2.05 -25.51
C VAL A 113 -5.60 0.69 -26.21
N LEU A 114 -6.82 0.20 -26.43
CA LEU A 114 -7.10 -1.17 -26.85
C LEU A 114 -7.60 -1.21 -28.29
N ASP A 115 -7.02 -2.09 -29.09
CA ASP A 115 -7.48 -2.34 -30.45
C ASP A 115 -8.74 -3.23 -30.43
N GLY A 116 -9.89 -2.65 -30.72
CA GLY A 116 -11.20 -3.30 -30.81
C GLY A 116 -11.61 -3.65 -32.24
N SER A 117 -10.69 -3.62 -33.21
CA SER A 117 -10.99 -3.92 -34.62
C SER A 117 -11.33 -5.40 -34.86
N ASN A 118 -11.96 -5.69 -36.00
CA ASN A 118 -12.43 -7.03 -36.32
C ASN A 118 -11.32 -8.10 -36.41
N SER A 119 -10.07 -7.70 -36.68
CA SER A 119 -8.92 -8.59 -36.74
C SER A 119 -8.43 -9.07 -35.38
N ILE A 120 -8.86 -8.46 -34.27
CA ILE A 120 -8.50 -8.88 -32.93
C ILE A 120 -9.53 -9.90 -32.44
N TYR A 121 -9.13 -11.16 -32.42
CA TYR A 121 -9.91 -12.30 -31.96
C TYR A 121 -8.96 -13.45 -31.56
N PRO A 122 -9.24 -14.22 -30.49
CA PRO A 122 -10.39 -14.10 -29.59
C PRO A 122 -10.25 -12.92 -28.60
N TRP A 123 -11.36 -12.23 -28.34
CA TRP A 123 -11.36 -11.06 -27.45
C TRP A 123 -11.05 -11.39 -25.98
N GLU A 124 -11.35 -12.63 -25.56
CA GLU A 124 -11.11 -13.11 -24.20
C GLU A 124 -9.62 -13.03 -23.79
N GLU A 125 -8.70 -13.13 -24.75
CA GLU A 125 -7.26 -12.96 -24.49
C GLU A 125 -6.93 -11.52 -24.07
N VAL A 126 -7.59 -10.52 -24.68
CA VAL A 126 -7.46 -9.11 -24.30
C VAL A 126 -8.02 -8.87 -22.90
N GLN A 127 -9.19 -9.43 -22.58
CA GLN A 127 -9.79 -9.36 -21.24
C GLN A 127 -8.91 -10.02 -20.18
N THR A 128 -8.28 -11.15 -20.53
CA THR A 128 -7.35 -11.88 -19.64
C THR A 128 -6.08 -11.07 -19.42
N PHE A 129 -5.53 -10.47 -20.47
CA PHE A 129 -4.39 -9.55 -20.37
C PHE A 129 -4.71 -8.35 -19.45
N LEU A 130 -5.88 -7.73 -19.62
CA LEU A 130 -6.33 -6.64 -18.76
C LEU A 130 -6.43 -7.08 -17.30
N GLN A 131 -7.09 -8.21 -17.00
CA GLN A 131 -7.19 -8.70 -15.62
C GLN A 131 -5.81 -8.96 -15.00
N ASN A 132 -4.88 -9.54 -15.77
CA ASN A 132 -3.52 -9.84 -15.32
C ASN A 132 -2.68 -8.61 -15.02
N ILE A 133 -2.82 -7.53 -15.79
CA ILE A 133 -2.08 -6.29 -15.56
C ILE A 133 -2.74 -5.44 -14.47
N LEU A 134 -4.07 -5.31 -14.49
CA LEU A 134 -4.83 -4.49 -13.54
C LEU A 134 -4.79 -5.06 -12.13
N GLY A 135 -4.75 -6.40 -11.99
CA GLY A 135 -4.59 -7.07 -10.70
C GLY A 135 -3.22 -6.84 -10.04
N ARG A 136 -2.25 -6.22 -10.73
CA ARG A 136 -0.93 -5.89 -10.19
C ARG A 136 -0.84 -4.45 -9.67
N PHE A 137 -1.82 -3.60 -10.00
CA PHE A 137 -1.81 -2.20 -9.58
C PHE A 137 -2.59 -2.00 -8.28
N PHE A 138 -2.16 -0.99 -7.50
CA PHE A 138 -2.91 -0.53 -6.34
C PHE A 138 -3.92 0.54 -6.73
N ILE A 139 -5.16 0.09 -6.91
CA ILE A 139 -6.26 0.94 -7.30
C ILE A 139 -6.96 1.50 -6.06
N GLY A 140 -7.05 2.81 -5.98
CA GLY A 140 -7.67 3.50 -4.84
C GLY A 140 -7.76 5.02 -5.02
N PRO A 141 -8.63 5.70 -4.25
CA PRO A 141 -8.61 7.16 -4.17
C PRO A 141 -7.24 7.66 -3.69
N GLY A 142 -6.58 8.51 -4.49
CA GLY A 142 -5.21 8.92 -4.22
C GLY A 142 -4.19 7.79 -4.38
N GLN A 143 -4.42 6.84 -5.28
CA GLN A 143 -3.46 5.83 -5.72
C GLN A 143 -3.51 5.71 -7.26
N THR A 144 -3.20 4.54 -7.83
CA THR A 144 -3.25 4.33 -9.27
C THR A 144 -4.69 4.43 -9.77
N GLN A 145 -4.89 5.21 -10.83
CA GLN A 145 -6.15 5.31 -11.54
C GLN A 145 -5.95 4.81 -12.97
N VAL A 146 -6.95 4.08 -13.48
CA VAL A 146 -6.87 3.50 -14.82
C VAL A 146 -8.09 3.90 -15.63
N GLY A 147 -7.84 4.50 -16.79
CA GLY A 147 -8.83 4.72 -17.85
C GLY A 147 -8.58 3.75 -19.00
N VAL A 148 -9.64 3.45 -19.75
CA VAL A 148 -9.57 2.60 -20.94
C VAL A 148 -10.24 3.29 -22.12
N LEU A 149 -9.50 3.32 -23.23
CA LEU A 149 -9.98 3.71 -24.54
C LEU A 149 -9.95 2.48 -25.45
N GLN A 150 -11.03 2.23 -26.16
CA GLN A 150 -11.09 1.23 -27.21
C GLN A 150 -11.15 1.92 -28.57
N TYR A 151 -10.40 1.42 -29.55
CA TYR A 151 -10.35 1.99 -30.90
C TYR A 151 -10.54 0.93 -31.99
N GLY A 152 -11.20 1.32 -33.07
CA GLY A 152 -11.29 0.57 -34.31
C GLY A 152 -11.65 1.56 -35.42
N GLU A 153 -12.90 1.49 -35.88
CA GLU A 153 -13.48 2.48 -36.79
C GLU A 153 -13.85 3.78 -36.08
N GLN A 154 -14.25 3.68 -34.81
CA GLN A 154 -14.46 4.81 -33.93
C GLN A 154 -13.59 4.65 -32.66
N LEU A 155 -13.53 5.70 -31.85
CA LEU A 155 -12.90 5.66 -30.53
C LEU A 155 -14.00 5.73 -29.47
N VAL A 156 -13.98 4.79 -28.52
CA VAL A 156 -14.88 4.74 -27.38
C VAL A 156 -14.06 4.86 -26.11
N GLN A 157 -14.49 5.75 -25.22
CA GLN A 157 -13.98 5.78 -23.85
C GLN A 157 -14.82 4.82 -23.02
N GLU A 158 -14.25 3.66 -22.73
CA GLU A 158 -14.92 2.61 -21.96
C GLU A 158 -15.08 3.05 -20.50
N TRP A 159 -14.02 3.65 -19.95
CA TRP A 159 -14.09 4.35 -18.68
C TRP A 159 -12.97 5.39 -18.50
N ALA A 160 -13.28 6.44 -17.76
CA ALA A 160 -12.35 7.51 -17.39
C ALA A 160 -11.44 7.09 -16.21
N LEU A 161 -10.38 7.87 -15.98
CA LEU A 161 -9.60 7.79 -14.73
C LEU A 161 -10.54 8.00 -13.53
N GLY A 162 -10.32 7.23 -12.47
CA GLY A 162 -11.10 7.32 -11.23
C GLY A 162 -12.53 6.75 -11.29
N GLN A 163 -13.03 6.37 -12.48
CA GLN A 163 -14.39 5.82 -12.62
C GLN A 163 -14.57 4.47 -11.90
N HIS A 164 -13.52 3.65 -11.83
CA HIS A 164 -13.47 2.43 -11.03
C HIS A 164 -12.47 2.60 -9.87
N PRO A 165 -12.93 3.03 -8.69
CA PRO A 165 -12.05 3.45 -7.61
C PRO A 165 -11.43 2.28 -6.82
N THR A 166 -11.76 1.03 -7.14
CA THR A 166 -11.24 -0.16 -6.46
C THR A 166 -10.80 -1.22 -7.46
N ALA A 167 -9.86 -2.07 -7.06
CA ALA A 167 -9.36 -3.16 -7.90
C ALA A 167 -10.47 -4.14 -8.29
N GLN A 168 -11.42 -4.41 -7.39
CA GLN A 168 -12.55 -5.32 -7.65
C GLN A 168 -13.43 -4.78 -8.77
N LEU A 169 -13.86 -3.52 -8.67
CA LEU A 169 -14.71 -2.89 -9.69
C LEU A 169 -14.00 -2.78 -11.04
N LEU A 170 -12.69 -2.49 -11.02
CA LEU A 170 -11.90 -2.40 -12.24
C LEU A 170 -11.71 -3.77 -12.93
N LEU A 171 -11.50 -4.84 -12.16
CA LEU A 171 -11.40 -6.20 -12.69
C LEU A 171 -12.75 -6.71 -13.23
N GLU A 172 -13.85 -6.37 -12.58
CA GLU A 172 -15.20 -6.66 -13.07
C GLU A 172 -15.49 -5.92 -14.40
N ALA A 173 -15.13 -4.65 -14.49
CA ALA A 173 -15.25 -3.87 -15.72
C ALA A 173 -14.39 -4.47 -16.85
N ALA A 174 -13.15 -4.85 -16.57
CA ALA A 174 -12.26 -5.51 -17.54
C ALA A 174 -12.81 -6.85 -18.04
N ARG A 175 -13.44 -7.64 -17.17
CA ARG A 175 -14.08 -8.92 -17.55
C ARG A 175 -15.30 -8.72 -18.45
N ASN A 176 -16.05 -7.64 -18.23
CA ASN A 176 -17.28 -7.35 -18.96
C ASN A 176 -17.05 -6.46 -20.19
N LEU A 177 -15.81 -6.02 -20.43
CA LEU A 177 -15.48 -5.17 -21.56
C LEU A 177 -15.70 -5.92 -22.87
N THR A 178 -16.60 -5.44 -23.72
CA THR A 178 -16.90 -6.03 -25.02
C THR A 178 -16.09 -5.39 -26.13
N ARG A 179 -15.71 -6.18 -27.13
CA ARG A 179 -15.07 -5.66 -28.34
C ARG A 179 -16.04 -4.74 -29.11
N GLN A 180 -15.55 -3.62 -29.60
CA GLN A 180 -16.38 -2.66 -30.35
C GLN A 180 -16.84 -3.22 -31.70
N GLU A 181 -15.99 -3.99 -32.37
CA GLU A 181 -16.17 -4.43 -33.76
C GLU A 181 -16.11 -3.25 -34.75
N GLY A 182 -15.56 -3.48 -35.94
CA GLY A 182 -15.38 -2.41 -36.93
C GLY A 182 -14.49 -2.81 -38.10
N ARG A 183 -14.63 -2.09 -39.21
CA ARG A 183 -13.91 -2.40 -40.47
C ARG A 183 -12.56 -1.70 -40.60
N GLU A 184 -12.24 -0.81 -39.68
CA GLU A 184 -11.02 -0.01 -39.71
C GLU A 184 -10.26 -0.08 -38.38
N THR A 185 -9.00 0.36 -38.42
CA THR A 185 -8.08 0.37 -37.27
C THR A 185 -7.39 1.73 -37.20
N ARG A 186 -7.97 2.68 -36.46
CA ARG A 186 -7.51 4.08 -36.40
C ARG A 186 -6.56 4.36 -35.23
N THR A 187 -5.44 3.66 -35.16
CA THR A 187 -4.47 3.76 -34.03
C THR A 187 -3.95 5.17 -33.79
N ALA A 188 -3.63 5.94 -34.86
CA ALA A 188 -3.10 7.30 -34.71
C ALA A 188 -4.10 8.26 -34.04
N MET A 189 -5.40 8.09 -34.33
CA MET A 189 -6.46 8.86 -33.68
C MET A 189 -6.57 8.51 -32.19
N ALA A 190 -6.46 7.22 -31.87
CA ALA A 190 -6.52 6.73 -30.50
C ALA A 190 -5.38 7.28 -29.64
N ILE A 191 -4.15 7.28 -30.15
CA ILE A 191 -2.98 7.83 -29.43
C ILE A 191 -3.16 9.33 -29.15
N ARG A 192 -3.61 10.12 -30.14
CA ARG A 192 -3.87 11.56 -29.95
C ARG A 192 -4.92 11.83 -28.88
N LYS A 193 -5.95 10.98 -28.79
CA LYS A 193 -7.00 11.11 -27.79
C LYS A 193 -6.56 10.64 -26.41
N ALA A 194 -5.75 9.59 -26.32
CA ALA A 194 -5.14 9.15 -25.06
C ALA A 194 -4.26 10.24 -24.45
N TRP A 195 -3.47 10.93 -25.28
CA TRP A 195 -2.69 12.09 -24.86
C TRP A 195 -3.58 13.17 -24.23
N TRP A 196 -4.66 13.55 -24.91
CA TRP A 196 -5.63 14.53 -24.40
C TRP A 196 -6.30 14.08 -23.10
N ALA A 197 -6.69 12.81 -22.99
CA ALA A 197 -7.33 12.26 -21.80
C ALA A 197 -6.42 12.32 -20.57
N LEU A 198 -5.12 12.08 -20.76
CA LEU A 198 -4.12 12.26 -19.70
C LEU A 198 -4.00 13.72 -19.30
N GLU A 199 -3.93 14.67 -20.24
CA GLU A 199 -3.85 16.10 -19.91
C GLU A 199 -5.07 16.60 -19.12
N VAL A 200 -6.28 16.19 -19.52
CA VAL A 200 -7.52 16.55 -18.80
C VAL A 200 -7.56 15.90 -17.41
N GLY A 201 -7.22 14.62 -17.28
CA GLY A 201 -7.15 13.95 -15.98
C GLY A 201 -6.10 14.55 -15.03
N VAL A 202 -4.94 14.94 -15.56
CA VAL A 202 -3.88 15.63 -14.81
C VAL A 202 -4.33 17.03 -14.34
N SER A 203 -5.17 17.72 -15.12
CA SER A 203 -5.69 19.04 -14.75
C SER A 203 -6.71 19.00 -13.60
N GLU A 204 -7.47 17.92 -13.44
CA GLU A 204 -8.34 17.72 -12.27
C GLU A 204 -7.57 17.20 -11.03
N GLY A 205 -6.44 16.50 -11.24
CA GLY A 205 -5.57 15.98 -10.18
C GLY A 205 -4.67 17.01 -9.48
N THR A 206 -4.62 18.26 -9.97
CA THR A 206 -3.81 19.35 -9.42
C THR A 206 -4.66 20.56 -9.01
N GLY A 207 -5.67 20.34 -8.15
CA GLY A 207 -6.59 21.40 -7.76
C GLY A 207 -7.11 21.27 -6.34
N THR A 208 -6.41 21.89 -5.40
CA THR A 208 -6.88 22.26 -4.06
C THR A 208 -8.29 22.88 -4.08
N GLY A 209 -9.07 22.63 -3.02
CA GLY A 209 -10.41 23.18 -2.85
C GLY A 209 -10.52 24.68 -3.13
N GLY A 210 -11.60 25.05 -3.81
CA GLY A 210 -11.87 26.42 -4.23
C GLY A 210 -13.29 26.61 -4.71
N ARG A 211 -14.22 26.54 -3.74
CA ARG A 211 -15.46 27.33 -3.60
C ARG A 211 -15.99 28.07 -4.85
N THR A 212 -17.23 27.73 -5.18
CA THR A 212 -18.22 28.45 -5.98
C THR A 212 -18.01 29.97 -6.13
N GLY A 213 -18.18 30.45 -7.37
CA GLY A 213 -18.39 31.86 -7.70
C GLY A 213 -19.16 31.99 -9.00
N ASN A 214 -20.48 32.18 -8.89
CA ASN A 214 -21.32 32.74 -9.95
C ASN A 214 -20.84 34.17 -10.29
N GLY A 215 -20.91 34.52 -11.57
CA GLY A 215 -20.74 35.87 -12.08
C GLY A 215 -20.71 35.87 -13.60
#